data_AF-A0A1E3A5D1-F1
#
_entry.id   AF-A0A1E3A5D1-F1
#
_cell.length_a   1.000
_cell.length_b   1.000
_cell.length_c   1.000
_cell.angle_alpha   90.00
_cell.angle_beta   90.00
_cell.angle_gamma   90.00
#
_symmetry.space_group_name_H-M   'P 1'
#
loop_
_entity.id
_entity.type
_entity.pdbx_description
1 polymer ?
#
loop_
_entity_poly.entity_id
_entity_poly.type
_entity_poly.pdbx_seq_one_letter_code
_entity_poly.pdbx_strand_id
1 'polypeptide(L)'
;MNLDYSILISPSALKLNLCSVRSPTLREIDSLPNKFSTYNMYLSMLLLDIDSYYKNLEELGDNYFAGYPESEKQLILKIRDEYEQMPEQDKVHIQALDILSFDSQIIEQLNQALSFFLCETLSFSQENHAFMVYEKETDTPIGAITPQLLPEIESIILQLNAVSKDAMDTSNAKNKAAAKIIEKLNKRKKGNEKKAKSDPKLELPNIISAVAAYHNSINILNIWDLTVYQVYDLFARMQQNTIFDVLKMSVAAWGNKDNKVDFTQWFNCIKQ
;
A
#
# COMPACT_ATOMS: atom_id res chain seq x y z
N MET A 1 -6.58 -10.96 -5.14
CA MET A 1 -6.26 -11.10 -6.57
C MET A 1 -4.93 -10.44 -6.84
N ASN A 2 -4.04 -11.02 -7.64
CA ASN A 2 -2.79 -10.35 -8.06
C ASN A 2 -3.01 -9.67 -9.40
N LEU A 3 -2.71 -8.38 -9.48
CA LEU A 3 -2.81 -7.61 -10.71
C LEU A 3 -1.67 -7.96 -11.66
N ASP A 4 -1.97 -7.98 -12.96
CA ASP A 4 -0.95 -8.14 -13.99
C ASP A 4 0.01 -6.93 -14.01
N TYR A 5 1.27 -7.17 -14.31
CA TYR A 5 2.29 -6.11 -14.36
C TYR A 5 1.90 -4.98 -15.33
N SER A 6 1.26 -5.30 -16.46
CA SER A 6 0.78 -4.30 -17.42
C SER A 6 -0.28 -3.37 -16.84
N ILE A 7 -1.10 -3.85 -15.90
CA ILE A 7 -2.08 -3.05 -15.17
C ILE A 7 -1.36 -2.14 -14.19
N LEU A 8 -0.38 -2.67 -13.44
CA LEU A 8 0.34 -1.94 -12.40
C LEU A 8 1.14 -0.74 -12.96
N ILE A 9 1.76 -0.89 -14.13
CA ILE A 9 2.49 0.20 -14.79
C ILE A 9 1.58 1.16 -15.57
N SER A 10 0.32 0.81 -15.78
CA SER A 10 -0.61 1.64 -16.54
C SER A 10 -0.97 2.90 -15.75
N PRO A 11 -0.99 4.09 -16.39
CA PRO A 11 -1.53 5.30 -15.76
C PRO A 11 -3.06 5.34 -15.78
N SER A 12 -3.71 4.42 -16.49
CA SER A 12 -5.17 4.41 -16.66
C SER A 12 -5.86 3.78 -15.46
N ALA A 13 -7.05 4.30 -15.11
CA ALA A 13 -7.88 3.68 -14.08
C ALA A 13 -8.28 2.25 -14.47
N LEU A 14 -8.16 1.33 -13.51
CA LEU A 14 -8.63 -0.04 -13.62
C LEU A 14 -10.15 -0.05 -13.39
N LYS A 15 -10.91 -0.37 -14.43
CA LYS A 15 -12.36 -0.52 -14.33
C LYS A 15 -12.71 -1.87 -13.70
N LEU A 16 -13.42 -1.83 -12.57
CA LEU A 16 -14.06 -2.99 -11.96
C LEU A 16 -15.57 -2.95 -12.26
N ASN A 17 -16.31 -3.95 -11.80
CA ASN A 17 -17.76 -4.05 -12.04
C ASN A 17 -18.56 -2.92 -11.37
N LEU A 18 -18.10 -2.44 -10.20
CA LEU A 18 -18.83 -1.47 -9.37
C LEU A 18 -18.18 -0.08 -9.37
N CYS A 19 -16.86 -0.01 -9.51
CA CYS A 19 -16.10 1.23 -9.43
C CYS A 19 -14.83 1.14 -10.29
N SER A 20 -14.15 2.26 -10.47
CA SER A 20 -12.87 2.35 -11.15
C SER A 20 -11.80 2.79 -10.16
N VAL A 21 -10.73 2.01 -10.06
CA VAL A 21 -9.59 2.32 -9.18
C VAL A 21 -8.52 3.02 -9.99
N ARG A 22 -8.07 4.19 -9.52
CA ARG A 22 -7.00 4.95 -10.19
C ARG A 22 -5.69 4.88 -9.41
N SER A 23 -4.59 4.93 -10.13
CA SER A 23 -3.24 5.08 -9.57
C SER A 23 -2.92 6.58 -9.51
N PRO A 24 -2.81 7.19 -8.32
CA PRO A 24 -2.52 8.61 -8.22
C PRO A 24 -1.11 8.91 -8.72
N THR A 25 -0.98 10.03 -9.41
CA THR A 25 0.30 10.64 -9.75
C THR A 25 0.90 11.33 -8.53
N LEU A 26 2.22 11.53 -8.55
CA LEU A 26 2.89 12.31 -7.50
C LEU A 26 2.37 13.74 -7.42
N ARG A 27 1.94 14.33 -8.56
CA ARG A 27 1.33 15.66 -8.60
C ARG A 27 0.01 15.72 -7.85
N GLU A 28 -0.83 14.70 -7.99
CA GLU A 28 -2.08 14.61 -7.24
C GLU A 28 -1.81 14.43 -5.74
N ILE A 29 -0.79 13.66 -5.37
CA ILE A 29 -0.35 13.55 -3.97
C ILE A 29 0.17 14.89 -3.42
N ASP A 30 0.92 15.66 -4.22
CA ASP A 30 1.40 17.00 -3.82
C ASP A 30 0.26 18.00 -3.62
N SER A 31 -0.89 17.77 -4.28
CA SER A 31 -2.08 18.62 -4.14
C SER A 31 -2.90 18.34 -2.86
N LEU A 32 -2.63 17.23 -2.16
CA LEU A 32 -3.31 16.92 -0.90
C LEU A 32 -2.89 17.89 0.22
N PRO A 33 -3.79 18.17 1.19
CA PRO A 33 -3.39 18.82 2.44
C PRO A 33 -2.24 18.04 3.07
N ASN A 34 -1.19 18.70 3.56
CA ASN A 34 -0.01 18.01 4.14
C ASN A 34 0.65 16.95 3.23
N LYS A 35 0.36 16.95 1.91
CA LYS A 35 1.04 16.20 0.85
C LYS A 35 1.18 14.71 1.16
N PHE A 36 2.42 14.19 1.16
CA PHE A 36 2.76 12.80 1.45
C PHE A 36 2.26 12.30 2.81
N SER A 37 2.09 13.17 3.81
CA SER A 37 1.59 12.77 5.12
C SER A 37 0.15 12.25 5.03
N THR A 38 -0.70 12.97 4.30
CA THR A 38 -2.11 12.59 4.10
C THR A 38 -2.22 11.37 3.20
N TYR A 39 -1.39 11.30 2.15
CA TYR A 39 -1.30 10.10 1.32
C TYR A 39 -0.92 8.85 2.14
N ASN A 40 0.09 8.96 3.02
CA ASN A 40 0.49 7.86 3.89
C ASN A 40 -0.63 7.50 4.88
N MET A 41 -1.35 8.49 5.42
CA MET A 41 -2.53 8.25 6.27
C MET A 41 -3.60 7.47 5.50
N TYR A 42 -3.90 7.84 4.25
CA TYR A 42 -4.86 7.10 3.43
C TYR A 42 -4.42 5.66 3.21
N LEU A 43 -3.15 5.40 2.89
CA LEU A 43 -2.63 4.03 2.79
C LEU A 43 -2.73 3.28 4.12
N SER A 44 -2.44 3.93 5.25
CA SER A 44 -2.57 3.33 6.58
C SER A 44 -4.02 2.96 6.91
N MET A 45 -5.01 3.74 6.49
CA MET A 45 -6.42 3.41 6.66
C MET A 45 -6.81 2.14 5.90
N LEU A 46 -6.31 1.96 4.67
CA LEU A 46 -6.57 0.75 3.86
C LEU A 46 -5.86 -0.51 4.39
N LEU A 47 -4.92 -0.33 5.33
CA LEU A 47 -4.18 -1.40 5.99
C LEU A 47 -4.69 -1.66 7.43
N LEU A 48 -5.65 -0.87 7.90
CA LEU A 48 -6.12 -0.95 9.28
C LEU A 48 -6.97 -2.21 9.46
N ASP A 49 -6.44 -3.17 10.22
CA ASP A 49 -7.17 -4.34 10.67
C ASP A 49 -7.77 -4.15 12.07
N ILE A 50 -8.63 -5.09 12.47
CA ILE A 50 -9.34 -5.06 13.76
C ILE A 50 -8.35 -5.05 14.95
N ASP A 51 -7.30 -5.87 14.87
CA ASP A 51 -6.31 -6.00 15.93
C ASP A 51 -5.51 -4.70 16.12
N SER A 52 -5.06 -4.09 15.02
CA SER A 52 -4.34 -2.82 15.03
C SER A 52 -5.23 -1.68 15.51
N TYR A 53 -6.50 -1.69 15.10
CA TYR A 53 -7.50 -0.73 15.56
C TYR A 53 -7.68 -0.78 17.09
N TYR A 54 -7.98 -1.96 17.65
CA TYR A 54 -8.17 -2.09 19.09
C TYR A 54 -6.89 -1.85 19.88
N LYS A 55 -5.74 -2.26 19.36
CA LYS A 55 -4.45 -1.93 19.97
C LYS A 55 -4.22 -0.41 20.04
N ASN A 56 -4.54 0.34 18.98
CA ASN A 56 -4.43 1.80 19.00
C ASN A 56 -5.38 2.43 20.02
N LEU A 57 -6.61 1.89 20.11
CA LEU A 57 -7.60 2.31 21.10
C LEU A 57 -7.08 2.09 22.53
N GLU A 58 -6.46 0.95 22.81
CA GLU A 58 -5.82 0.66 24.10
C GLU A 58 -4.61 1.55 24.40
N GLU A 59 -3.71 1.73 23.42
CA GLU A 59 -2.49 2.54 23.59
C GLU A 59 -2.81 4.02 23.86
N LEU A 60 -3.87 4.54 23.24
CA LEU A 60 -4.31 5.93 23.40
C LEU A 60 -5.27 6.12 24.58
N GLY A 61 -6.01 5.09 24.98
CA GLY A 61 -6.95 5.12 26.09
C GLY A 61 -7.98 6.25 25.96
N ASP A 62 -8.19 7.03 27.02
CA ASP A 62 -9.15 8.16 26.99
C ASP A 62 -8.80 9.25 25.97
N ASN A 63 -7.53 9.36 25.55
CA ASN A 63 -7.14 10.34 24.52
C ASN A 63 -7.68 9.96 23.13
N TYR A 64 -7.96 8.67 22.89
CA TYR A 64 -8.59 8.21 21.65
C TYR A 64 -9.95 8.89 21.44
N PHE A 65 -10.75 8.91 22.52
CA PHE A 65 -12.11 9.43 22.52
C PHE A 65 -12.20 10.94 22.70
N ALA A 66 -11.08 11.66 22.59
CA ALA A 66 -11.08 13.12 22.67
C ALA A 66 -11.95 13.71 21.54
N GLY A 67 -13.06 14.35 21.92
CA GLY A 67 -14.01 14.94 20.98
C GLY A 67 -15.16 14.02 20.54
N TYR A 68 -15.23 12.78 21.04
CA TYR A 68 -16.35 11.88 20.75
C TYR A 68 -17.56 12.17 21.65
N PRO A 69 -18.79 11.99 21.14
CA PRO A 69 -19.97 11.87 21.98
C PRO A 69 -19.87 10.67 22.92
N GLU A 70 -20.31 10.83 24.17
CA GLU A 70 -20.28 9.75 25.17
C GLU A 70 -21.07 8.51 24.71
N SER A 71 -22.18 8.70 23.99
CA SER A 71 -22.96 7.60 23.42
C SER A 71 -22.19 6.78 22.39
N GLU A 72 -21.34 7.43 21.59
CA GLU A 72 -20.52 6.76 20.58
C GLU A 72 -19.34 6.03 21.24
N LYS A 73 -18.68 6.66 22.22
CA LYS A 73 -17.67 5.99 23.06
C LYS A 73 -18.21 4.70 23.68
N GLN A 74 -19.39 4.76 24.29
CA GLN A 74 -20.02 3.59 24.90
C GLN A 74 -20.35 2.50 23.89
N LEU A 75 -20.81 2.89 22.68
CA LEU A 75 -21.08 1.94 21.61
C LEU A 75 -19.80 1.24 21.14
N ILE A 76 -18.73 1.99 20.88
CA ILE A 76 -17.44 1.43 20.44
C ILE A 76 -16.90 0.44 21.49
N LEU A 77 -16.91 0.80 22.77
CA LEU A 77 -16.46 -0.08 23.85
C LEU A 77 -17.32 -1.33 23.96
N LYS A 78 -18.64 -1.19 23.83
CA LYS A 78 -19.56 -2.33 23.84
C LYS A 78 -19.29 -3.29 22.68
N ILE A 79 -19.11 -2.79 21.46
CA ILE A 79 -18.82 -3.61 20.28
C ILE A 79 -17.48 -4.35 20.43
N ARG A 80 -16.47 -3.68 21.01
CA ARG A 80 -15.19 -4.33 21.33
C ARG A 80 -15.40 -5.49 22.30
N ASP A 81 -16.10 -5.25 23.42
CA ASP A 81 -16.32 -6.28 24.44
C ASP A 81 -17.14 -7.46 23.86
N GLU A 82 -18.12 -7.20 22.99
CA GLU A 82 -18.87 -8.22 22.25
C GLU A 82 -17.97 -9.03 21.30
N TYR A 83 -17.08 -8.36 20.57
CA TYR A 83 -16.12 -9.01 19.68
C TYR A 83 -15.12 -9.88 20.45
N GLU A 84 -14.57 -9.39 21.57
CA GLU A 84 -13.60 -10.15 22.38
C GLU A 84 -14.18 -11.45 22.95
N GLN A 85 -15.45 -11.41 23.39
CA GLN A 85 -16.17 -12.55 23.95
C GLN A 85 -16.65 -13.55 22.89
N MET A 86 -16.60 -13.17 21.61
CA MET A 86 -17.02 -14.02 20.51
C MET A 86 -16.07 -15.23 20.35
N PRO A 87 -16.59 -16.45 20.09
CA PRO A 87 -15.76 -17.59 19.75
C PRO A 87 -14.88 -17.32 18.51
N GLU A 88 -13.64 -17.80 18.51
CA GLU A 88 -12.70 -17.60 17.40
C GLU A 88 -13.25 -18.07 16.04
N GLN A 89 -14.07 -19.12 16.03
CA GLN A 89 -14.73 -19.62 14.82
C GLN A 89 -15.69 -18.59 14.18
N ASP A 90 -16.31 -17.73 14.98
CA ASP A 90 -17.29 -16.76 14.50
C ASP A 90 -16.58 -15.46 14.07
N LYS A 91 -15.44 -15.12 14.70
CA LYS A 91 -14.59 -13.98 14.32
C LYS A 91 -14.07 -14.07 12.89
N VAL A 92 -13.86 -15.27 12.36
CA VAL A 92 -13.37 -15.50 10.97
C VAL A 92 -14.28 -14.86 9.92
N HIS A 93 -15.57 -14.68 10.23
CA HIS A 93 -16.54 -14.08 9.30
C HIS A 93 -16.66 -12.56 9.44
N ILE A 94 -16.07 -11.97 10.47
CA ILE A 94 -16.12 -10.53 10.74
C ILE A 94 -15.03 -9.84 9.92
N GLN A 95 -15.43 -8.88 9.10
CA GLN A 95 -14.52 -8.01 8.37
C GLN A 95 -14.23 -6.74 9.15
N ALA A 96 -13.12 -6.05 8.83
CA ALA A 96 -12.75 -4.82 9.53
C ALA A 96 -13.89 -3.78 9.50
N LEU A 97 -14.54 -3.59 8.35
CA LEU A 97 -15.65 -2.63 8.22
C LEU A 97 -16.84 -2.95 9.14
N ASP A 98 -17.09 -4.22 9.46
CA ASP A 98 -18.17 -4.62 10.39
C ASP A 98 -17.94 -4.05 11.79
N ILE A 99 -16.69 -3.78 12.16
CA ILE A 99 -16.30 -3.17 13.43
C ILE A 99 -16.08 -1.66 13.29
N LEU A 100 -15.30 -1.24 12.29
CA LEU A 100 -14.90 0.15 12.10
C LEU A 100 -16.10 1.05 11.77
N SER A 101 -17.20 0.50 11.25
CA SER A 101 -18.44 1.25 10.95
C SER A 101 -19.15 1.86 12.17
N PHE A 102 -18.73 1.52 13.38
CA PHE A 102 -19.23 2.13 14.61
C PHE A 102 -18.40 3.34 15.08
N ASP A 103 -17.28 3.62 14.42
CA ASP A 103 -16.41 4.76 14.71
C ASP A 103 -16.51 5.80 13.58
N SER A 104 -17.15 6.93 13.88
CA SER A 104 -17.43 7.96 12.87
C SER A 104 -16.16 8.62 12.32
N GLN A 105 -15.11 8.79 13.13
CA GLN A 105 -13.87 9.41 12.67
C GLN A 105 -13.08 8.46 11.75
N ILE A 106 -13.04 7.16 12.09
CA ILE A 106 -12.42 6.16 11.22
C ILE A 106 -13.18 6.08 9.89
N ILE A 107 -14.51 6.07 9.92
CA ILE A 107 -15.31 6.03 8.69
C ILE A 107 -15.12 7.28 7.84
N GLU A 108 -15.02 8.46 8.45
CA GLU A 108 -14.71 9.69 7.72
C GLU A 108 -13.34 9.58 7.02
N GLN A 109 -12.30 9.13 7.75
CA GLN A 109 -10.96 8.97 7.20
C GLN A 109 -10.89 7.91 6.10
N LEU A 110 -11.58 6.78 6.29
CA LEU A 110 -11.68 5.72 5.29
C LEU A 110 -12.44 6.20 4.05
N ASN A 111 -13.52 6.95 4.22
CA ASN A 111 -14.28 7.54 3.11
C ASN A 111 -13.40 8.50 2.29
N GLN A 112 -12.61 9.34 2.96
CA GLN A 112 -11.66 10.25 2.30
C GLN A 112 -10.57 9.47 1.55
N ALA A 113 -10.01 8.43 2.16
CA ALA A 113 -9.01 7.57 1.54
C ALA A 113 -9.55 6.88 0.29
N LEU A 114 -10.71 6.22 0.40
CA LEU A 114 -11.35 5.55 -0.74
C LEU A 114 -11.73 6.55 -1.84
N SER A 115 -12.29 7.71 -1.49
CA SER A 115 -12.63 8.76 -2.47
C SER A 115 -11.40 9.32 -3.19
N PHE A 116 -10.22 9.25 -2.58
CA PHE A 116 -8.99 9.62 -3.26
C PHE A 116 -8.60 8.58 -4.33
N PHE A 117 -8.75 7.28 -4.07
CA PHE A 117 -8.32 6.23 -4.99
C PHE A 117 -9.39 5.73 -5.97
N LEU A 118 -10.66 6.04 -5.72
CA LEU A 118 -11.77 5.67 -6.60
C LEU A 118 -12.18 6.86 -7.49
N CYS A 119 -12.71 6.55 -8.68
CA CYS A 119 -13.17 7.58 -9.62
C CYS A 119 -14.60 8.05 -9.33
N GLU A 120 -15.40 7.17 -8.71
CA GLU A 120 -16.80 7.37 -8.36
C GLU A 120 -16.94 8.12 -7.03
N THR A 121 -18.10 8.72 -6.81
CA THR A 121 -18.41 9.38 -5.54
C THR A 121 -18.92 8.35 -4.53
N LEU A 122 -18.50 8.50 -3.28
CA LEU A 122 -18.84 7.60 -2.19
C LEU A 122 -19.58 8.34 -1.08
N SER A 123 -20.55 7.66 -0.48
CA SER A 123 -21.12 8.05 0.81
C SER A 123 -21.28 6.81 1.69
N PHE A 124 -20.95 6.94 2.97
CA PHE A 124 -21.15 5.83 3.90
C PHE A 124 -22.61 5.77 4.34
N SER A 125 -23.22 4.58 4.28
CA SER A 125 -24.58 4.34 4.73
C SER A 125 -24.57 3.57 6.04
N GLN A 126 -24.85 4.25 7.16
CA GLN A 126 -24.91 3.61 8.49
C GLN A 126 -25.90 2.45 8.54
N GLU A 127 -27.06 2.58 7.88
CA GLU A 127 -28.09 1.53 7.85
C GLU A 127 -27.60 0.22 7.20
N ASN A 128 -26.75 0.34 6.18
CA ASN A 128 -26.30 -0.78 5.38
C ASN A 128 -24.88 -1.24 5.76
N HIS A 129 -24.20 -0.53 6.66
CA HIS A 129 -22.80 -0.71 7.03
C HIS A 129 -21.88 -0.86 5.79
N ALA A 130 -22.11 -0.01 4.77
CA ALA A 130 -21.46 -0.11 3.47
C ALA A 130 -21.25 1.28 2.83
N PHE A 131 -20.29 1.38 1.92
CA PHE A 131 -20.11 2.59 1.10
C PHE A 131 -20.97 2.53 -0.15
N MET A 132 -21.91 3.45 -0.28
CA MET A 132 -22.75 3.61 -1.45
C MET A 132 -21.96 4.30 -2.56
N VAL A 133 -22.02 3.73 -3.77
CA VAL A 133 -21.26 4.20 -4.93
C VAL A 133 -22.19 4.92 -5.89
N TYR A 134 -21.78 6.10 -6.33
CA TYR A 134 -22.55 6.96 -7.24
C TYR A 134 -21.75 7.26 -8.50
N GLU A 135 -22.41 7.12 -9.66
CA GLU A 135 -21.90 7.67 -10.89
C GLU A 135 -22.04 9.20 -10.89
N LYS A 136 -21.12 9.89 -11.55
CA LYS A 136 -21.13 11.36 -11.65
C LYS A 136 -22.51 11.82 -12.13
N GLU A 137 -23.08 12.80 -11.42
CA GLU A 137 -24.35 13.47 -11.75
C GLU A 137 -25.63 12.66 -11.46
N THR A 138 -25.55 11.55 -10.72
CA THR A 138 -26.72 10.79 -10.27
C THR A 138 -26.85 10.76 -8.75
N ASP A 139 -28.07 10.99 -8.24
CA ASP A 139 -28.38 10.88 -6.80
C ASP A 139 -28.77 9.45 -6.38
N THR A 140 -28.80 8.51 -7.34
CA THR A 140 -29.13 7.10 -7.09
C THR A 140 -27.86 6.25 -7.07
N PRO A 141 -27.62 5.46 -6.02
CA PRO A 141 -26.43 4.62 -5.96
C PRO A 141 -26.50 3.50 -7.01
N ILE A 142 -25.39 3.28 -7.72
CA ILE A 142 -25.23 2.20 -8.69
C ILE A 142 -24.87 0.86 -8.03
N GLY A 143 -24.48 0.90 -6.75
CA GLY A 143 -24.27 -0.26 -5.89
C GLY A 143 -23.61 0.12 -4.57
N ALA A 144 -23.10 -0.87 -3.85
CA ALA A 144 -22.48 -0.67 -2.54
C ALA A 144 -21.22 -1.53 -2.37
N ILE A 145 -20.19 -0.93 -1.79
CA ILE A 145 -18.99 -1.63 -1.31
C ILE A 145 -19.30 -2.14 0.09
N THR A 146 -19.65 -3.42 0.17
CA THR A 146 -19.96 -4.11 1.41
C THR A 146 -18.69 -4.51 2.17
N PRO A 147 -18.79 -4.89 3.46
CA PRO A 147 -17.65 -5.39 4.23
C PRO A 147 -16.91 -6.55 3.54
N GLN A 148 -17.61 -7.37 2.75
CA GLN A 148 -17.02 -8.51 2.02
C GLN A 148 -16.27 -8.07 0.75
N LEU A 149 -16.69 -6.97 0.11
CA LEU A 149 -16.07 -6.48 -1.12
C LEU A 149 -14.88 -5.54 -0.84
N LEU A 150 -14.94 -4.79 0.27
CA LEU A 150 -13.92 -3.79 0.61
C LEU A 150 -12.48 -4.36 0.61
N PRO A 151 -12.17 -5.53 1.21
CA PRO A 151 -10.81 -6.05 1.25
C PRO A 151 -10.17 -6.30 -0.12
N GLU A 152 -11.00 -6.64 -1.12
CA GLU A 152 -10.57 -6.82 -2.51
C GLU A 152 -10.20 -5.47 -3.14
N ILE A 153 -11.04 -4.46 -2.96
CA ILE A 153 -10.78 -3.10 -3.46
C ILE A 153 -9.54 -2.51 -2.81
N GLU A 154 -9.39 -2.62 -1.49
CA GLU A 154 -8.18 -2.20 -0.76
C GLU A 154 -6.93 -2.90 -1.30
N SER A 155 -7.01 -4.22 -1.52
CA SER A 155 -5.88 -4.99 -2.07
C SER A 155 -5.47 -4.49 -3.45
N ILE A 156 -6.43 -4.14 -4.31
CA ILE A 156 -6.17 -3.55 -5.64
C ILE A 156 -5.51 -2.18 -5.51
N ILE A 157 -6.04 -1.30 -4.64
CA ILE A 157 -5.47 0.03 -4.39
C ILE A 157 -4.02 -0.10 -3.90
N LEU A 158 -3.76 -0.95 -2.91
CA LEU A 158 -2.43 -1.14 -2.33
C LEU A 158 -1.43 -1.66 -3.38
N GLN A 159 -1.83 -2.62 -4.21
CA GLN A 159 -1.00 -3.11 -5.32
C GLN A 159 -0.66 -2.01 -6.33
N LEU A 160 -1.64 -1.18 -6.73
CA LEU A 160 -1.42 -0.03 -7.63
C LEU A 160 -0.52 1.06 -7.02
N ASN A 161 -0.29 1.01 -5.70
CA ASN A 161 0.61 1.91 -4.98
C ASN A 161 1.91 1.21 -4.52
N ALA A 162 2.20 0.02 -5.06
CA ALA A 162 3.39 -0.80 -4.73
C ALA A 162 3.52 -1.13 -3.23
N VAL A 163 2.38 -1.29 -2.56
CA VAL A 163 2.30 -1.73 -1.16
C VAL A 163 1.86 -3.19 -1.14
N SER A 164 2.69 -4.07 -0.57
CA SER A 164 2.28 -5.46 -0.31
C SER A 164 1.63 -5.57 1.06
N LYS A 165 0.50 -6.27 1.15
CA LYS A 165 -0.06 -6.71 2.45
C LYS A 165 0.89 -7.72 3.14
N ASP A 166 1.68 -8.46 2.34
CA ASP A 166 2.57 -9.54 2.79
C ASP A 166 4.07 -9.19 2.79
N ALA A 167 4.48 -8.03 3.34
CA ALA A 167 5.91 -7.71 3.52
C ALA A 167 6.64 -8.62 4.56
N MET A 168 6.19 -9.88 4.71
CA MET A 168 6.73 -10.94 5.54
C MET A 168 6.77 -12.34 4.88
N ASP A 169 6.94 -12.46 3.55
CA ASP A 169 7.39 -13.76 3.01
C ASP A 169 8.38 -13.62 1.84
N THR A 170 9.62 -14.04 2.08
CA THR A 170 10.72 -14.06 1.08
C THR A 170 11.28 -15.46 0.93
N SER A 171 10.40 -16.42 0.68
CA SER A 171 10.80 -17.74 0.22
C SER A 171 10.67 -17.81 -1.31
N ASN A 172 11.73 -17.43 -2.04
CA ASN A 172 12.20 -18.11 -3.27
C ASN A 172 13.20 -17.27 -4.10
N ALA A 173 14.50 -17.41 -3.84
CA ALA A 173 15.56 -16.96 -4.75
C ALA A 173 16.61 -18.08 -4.98
N LYS A 174 16.56 -18.71 -6.17
CA LYS A 174 17.43 -19.82 -6.60
C LYS A 174 18.81 -19.37 -7.13
N ASN A 175 19.61 -18.60 -6.38
CA ASN A 175 21.03 -18.43 -6.75
C ASN A 175 21.97 -18.11 -5.57
N LYS A 176 23.00 -18.95 -5.34
CA LYS A 176 23.80 -19.01 -4.10
C LYS A 176 24.68 -17.78 -3.81
N ALA A 177 24.99 -16.96 -4.81
CA ALA A 177 25.79 -15.74 -4.63
C ALA A 177 24.93 -14.52 -4.25
N ALA A 178 23.78 -14.34 -4.91
CA ALA A 178 22.78 -13.33 -4.55
C ALA A 178 22.13 -13.65 -3.19
N ALA A 179 21.94 -14.92 -2.87
CA ALA A 179 21.45 -15.38 -1.57
C ALA A 179 22.35 -14.91 -0.42
N LYS A 180 23.68 -14.85 -0.57
CA LYS A 180 24.59 -14.38 0.50
C LYS A 180 24.53 -12.86 0.75
N ILE A 181 24.21 -12.08 -0.28
CA ILE A 181 24.03 -10.62 -0.16
C ILE A 181 22.66 -10.32 0.45
N ILE A 182 21.62 -11.01 -0.01
CA ILE A 182 20.26 -10.96 0.57
C ILE A 182 20.25 -11.49 2.01
N GLU A 183 21.01 -12.55 2.32
CA GLU A 183 21.15 -13.10 3.67
C GLU A 183 21.90 -12.14 4.61
N LYS A 184 22.91 -11.40 4.12
CA LYS A 184 23.57 -10.33 4.91
C LYS A 184 22.65 -9.13 5.15
N LEU A 185 21.79 -8.79 4.19
CA LEU A 185 20.77 -7.75 4.34
C LEU A 185 19.63 -8.21 5.29
N ASN A 186 19.25 -9.49 5.24
CA ASN A 186 18.21 -10.07 6.08
C ASN A 186 18.68 -10.39 7.50
N LYS A 187 19.97 -10.71 7.71
CA LYS A 187 20.57 -10.84 9.05
C LYS A 187 20.63 -9.52 9.81
N ARG A 188 20.61 -8.37 9.10
CA ARG A 188 20.40 -7.04 9.71
C ARG A 188 18.93 -6.77 10.06
N LYS A 189 17.97 -7.41 9.39
CA LYS A 189 16.53 -7.27 9.66
C LYS A 189 16.05 -8.20 10.79
N LYS A 190 16.54 -9.45 10.84
CA LYS A 190 16.16 -10.44 11.88
C LYS A 190 16.73 -10.17 13.29
N GLY A 191 17.65 -9.20 13.43
CA GLY A 191 18.15 -8.76 14.75
C GLY A 191 17.34 -7.64 15.39
N ASN A 192 16.39 -7.03 14.66
CA ASN A 192 15.67 -5.82 15.06
C ASN A 192 14.15 -6.01 14.99
N GLU A 193 13.63 -7.09 15.58
CA GLU A 193 12.19 -7.28 15.84
C GLU A 193 11.64 -6.34 16.95
N LYS A 194 12.29 -5.18 17.15
CA LYS A 194 11.77 -4.07 17.95
C LYS A 194 11.55 -2.89 17.01
N LYS A 195 10.29 -2.65 16.65
CA LYS A 195 9.79 -1.52 15.83
C LYS A 195 10.81 -1.06 14.78
N ALA A 196 10.95 -1.82 13.69
CA ALA A 196 11.78 -1.41 12.57
C ALA A 196 11.27 -0.06 12.04
N LYS A 197 11.93 1.04 12.43
CA LYS A 197 11.75 2.33 11.78
C LYS A 197 12.01 2.10 10.29
N SER A 198 11.09 2.57 9.45
CA SER A 198 11.29 2.65 8.00
C SER A 198 12.68 3.21 7.73
N ASP A 199 13.49 2.58 6.88
CA ASP A 199 14.78 3.13 6.50
C ASP A 199 14.50 4.44 5.75
N PRO A 200 14.92 5.61 6.27
CA PRO A 200 14.60 6.89 5.64
C PRO A 200 15.01 6.90 4.16
N LYS A 201 16.04 6.15 3.78
CA LYS A 201 16.54 6.05 2.40
C LYS A 201 15.55 5.45 1.41
N LEU A 202 14.60 4.64 1.88
CA LEU A 202 13.57 3.99 1.08
C LEU A 202 12.23 4.74 1.11
N GLU A 203 12.17 5.90 1.77
CA GLU A 203 10.99 6.74 1.72
C GLU A 203 10.81 7.34 0.31
N LEU A 204 9.55 7.45 -0.11
CA LEU A 204 9.18 7.90 -1.44
C LEU A 204 9.88 9.22 -1.86
N PRO A 205 10.02 10.27 -1.01
CA PRO A 205 10.76 11.48 -1.40
C PRO A 205 12.23 11.22 -1.76
N ASN A 206 12.90 10.30 -1.08
CA ASN A 206 14.30 9.96 -1.37
C ASN A 206 14.41 9.14 -2.66
N ILE A 207 13.43 8.28 -2.93
CA ILE A 207 13.33 7.53 -4.18
C ILE A 207 13.08 8.48 -5.36
N ILE A 208 12.16 9.43 -5.21
CA ILE A 208 11.88 10.48 -6.21
C ILE A 208 13.17 11.23 -6.54
N SER A 209 13.90 11.67 -5.52
CA SER A 209 15.19 12.37 -5.68
C SER A 209 16.21 11.50 -6.43
N ALA A 210 16.35 10.24 -6.05
CA ALA A 210 17.29 9.31 -6.69
C ALA A 210 16.95 9.04 -8.17
N VAL A 211 15.67 8.81 -8.49
CA VAL A 211 15.22 8.60 -9.87
C VAL A 211 15.45 9.85 -10.71
N ALA A 212 15.01 11.02 -10.21
CA ALA A 212 15.13 12.28 -10.92
C ALA A 212 16.58 12.74 -11.16
N ALA A 213 17.52 12.35 -10.29
CA ALA A 213 18.93 12.72 -10.43
C ALA A 213 19.72 11.83 -11.39
N TYR A 214 19.29 10.59 -11.61
CA TYR A 214 20.11 9.58 -12.30
C TYR A 214 19.46 9.03 -13.58
N HIS A 215 18.15 9.17 -13.77
CA HIS A 215 17.50 8.71 -14.99
C HIS A 215 17.76 9.69 -16.16
N ASN A 216 18.05 9.16 -17.35
CA ASN A 216 18.44 9.96 -18.52
C ASN A 216 17.35 10.94 -19.01
N SER A 217 16.08 10.60 -18.81
CA SER A 217 14.93 11.36 -19.34
C SER A 217 13.89 11.74 -18.28
N ILE A 218 14.03 11.24 -17.05
CA ILE A 218 13.12 11.54 -15.94
C ILE A 218 13.90 12.42 -14.99
N ASN A 219 13.35 13.58 -14.68
CA ASN A 219 13.97 14.60 -13.86
C ASN A 219 12.91 15.23 -12.95
N ILE A 220 13.34 16.16 -12.11
CA ILE A 220 12.48 16.75 -11.09
C ILE A 220 11.27 17.50 -11.65
N LEU A 221 11.27 17.88 -12.93
CA LEU A 221 10.17 18.60 -13.57
C LEU A 221 9.05 17.66 -14.03
N ASN A 222 9.40 16.48 -14.56
CA ASN A 222 8.44 15.55 -15.17
C ASN A 222 8.12 14.32 -14.30
N ILE A 223 8.90 14.02 -13.26
CA ILE A 223 8.64 12.88 -12.36
C ILE A 223 7.26 12.98 -11.69
N TRP A 224 6.74 14.20 -11.52
CA TRP A 224 5.45 14.45 -10.89
C TRP A 224 4.25 13.88 -11.65
N ASP A 225 4.40 13.63 -12.95
CA ASP A 225 3.35 13.08 -13.80
C ASP A 225 3.31 11.54 -13.77
N LEU A 226 4.26 10.90 -13.06
CA LEU A 226 4.29 9.46 -12.88
C LEU A 226 3.44 9.01 -11.68
N THR A 227 2.89 7.81 -11.78
CA THR A 227 2.23 7.13 -10.66
C THR A 227 3.25 6.61 -9.66
N VAL A 228 2.81 6.37 -8.43
CA VAL A 228 3.67 5.82 -7.37
C VAL A 228 4.30 4.49 -7.80
N TYR A 229 3.53 3.58 -8.39
CA TYR A 229 4.05 2.31 -8.88
C TYR A 229 5.13 2.50 -9.95
N GLN A 230 4.92 3.40 -10.92
CA GLN A 230 5.89 3.68 -11.98
C GLN A 230 7.21 4.20 -11.40
N VAL A 231 7.18 5.04 -10.36
CA VAL A 231 8.39 5.54 -9.70
C VAL A 231 9.15 4.41 -9.02
N TYR A 232 8.47 3.53 -8.29
CA TYR A 232 9.10 2.36 -7.67
C TYR A 232 9.65 1.37 -8.70
N ASP A 233 8.93 1.13 -9.80
CA ASP A 233 9.40 0.29 -10.90
C ASP A 233 10.68 0.85 -11.52
N LEU A 234 10.70 2.14 -11.87
CA LEU A 234 11.89 2.82 -12.40
C LEU A 234 13.07 2.70 -11.44
N PHE A 235 12.84 2.94 -10.15
CA PHE A 235 13.88 2.82 -9.14
C PHE A 235 14.44 1.39 -9.04
N ALA A 236 13.58 0.37 -9.10
CA ALA A 236 14.01 -1.03 -9.11
C ALA A 236 14.81 -1.38 -10.38
N ARG A 237 14.37 -0.93 -11.57
CA ARG A 237 15.10 -1.12 -12.84
C ARG A 237 16.47 -0.45 -12.80
N MET A 238 16.56 0.77 -12.25
CA MET A 238 17.81 1.49 -12.12
C MET A 238 18.80 0.77 -11.20
N GLN A 239 18.33 0.24 -10.06
CA GLN A 239 19.17 -0.59 -9.18
C GLN A 239 19.66 -1.85 -9.88
N GLN A 240 18.78 -2.58 -10.58
CA GLN A 240 19.13 -3.79 -11.31
C GLN A 240 20.17 -3.52 -12.41
N ASN A 241 20.01 -2.43 -13.16
CA ASN A 241 20.97 -2.00 -14.18
C ASN A 241 22.32 -1.64 -13.57
N THR A 242 22.33 -0.89 -12.46
CA THR A 242 23.56 -0.52 -11.75
C THR A 242 24.31 -1.77 -11.27
N ILE A 243 23.60 -2.74 -10.68
CA ILE A 243 24.18 -4.03 -10.26
C ILE A 243 24.73 -4.77 -11.48
N PHE A 244 23.97 -4.84 -12.57
CA PHE A 244 24.38 -5.51 -13.80
C PHE A 244 25.65 -4.89 -14.40
N ASP A 245 25.78 -3.57 -14.38
CA ASP A 245 26.98 -2.88 -14.88
C ASP A 245 28.19 -3.11 -13.98
N VAL A 246 28.03 -3.12 -12.65
CA VAL A 246 29.09 -3.52 -11.71
C VAL A 246 29.54 -4.97 -11.98
N LEU A 247 28.60 -5.88 -12.26
CA LEU A 247 28.90 -7.26 -12.60
C LEU A 247 29.67 -7.36 -13.94
N LYS A 248 29.25 -6.63 -14.99
CA LYS A 248 29.99 -6.56 -16.26
C LYS A 248 31.42 -6.07 -16.05
N MET A 249 31.61 -4.98 -15.30
CA MET A 249 32.93 -4.41 -15.03
C MET A 249 33.81 -5.39 -14.25
N SER A 250 33.24 -6.08 -13.26
CA SER A 250 33.95 -7.10 -12.48
C SER A 250 34.41 -8.28 -13.37
N VAL A 251 33.51 -8.78 -14.23
CA VAL A 251 33.84 -9.87 -15.17
C VAL A 251 34.86 -9.42 -16.21
N ALA A 252 34.79 -8.19 -16.70
CA ALA A 252 35.76 -7.65 -17.65
C ALA A 252 37.16 -7.50 -17.03
N ALA A 253 37.24 -7.06 -15.77
CA ALA A 253 38.51 -6.82 -15.08
C ALA A 253 39.17 -8.10 -14.55
N TRP A 254 38.40 -9.06 -14.07
CA TRP A 254 38.92 -10.22 -13.32
C TRP A 254 38.56 -11.58 -13.93
N GLY A 255 37.72 -11.60 -14.97
CA GLY A 255 37.09 -12.82 -15.47
C GLY A 255 36.07 -13.40 -14.49
N ASN A 256 35.36 -14.44 -14.91
CA ASN A 256 34.66 -15.35 -14.00
C ASN A 256 34.94 -16.79 -14.41
N LYS A 257 34.61 -17.78 -13.55
CA LYS A 257 34.90 -19.20 -13.82
C LYS A 257 34.30 -19.72 -15.14
N ASP A 258 33.27 -19.07 -15.67
CA ASP A 258 32.52 -19.48 -16.86
C ASP A 258 32.75 -18.57 -18.09
N ASN A 259 33.57 -17.51 -17.96
CA ASN A 259 33.73 -16.39 -18.91
C ASN A 259 32.43 -15.86 -19.54
N LYS A 260 31.31 -15.94 -18.81
CA LYS A 260 29.98 -15.59 -19.33
C LYS A 260 29.26 -14.65 -18.38
N VAL A 261 28.76 -13.54 -18.92
CA VAL A 261 27.75 -12.70 -18.29
C VAL A 261 26.39 -13.23 -18.72
N ASP A 262 25.51 -13.52 -17.78
CA ASP A 262 24.13 -13.84 -18.10
C ASP A 262 23.40 -12.54 -18.51
N PHE A 263 23.37 -12.29 -19.81
CA PHE A 263 22.68 -11.15 -20.39
C PHE A 263 21.17 -11.26 -20.29
N THR A 264 20.59 -12.28 -19.68
CA THR A 264 19.15 -12.28 -19.39
C THR A 264 18.82 -11.51 -18.12
N GLN A 265 19.83 -11.20 -17.30
CA GLN A 265 19.64 -10.50 -16.04
C GLN A 265 19.05 -9.10 -16.16
N TRP A 266 19.25 -8.39 -17.28
CA TRP A 266 18.71 -7.02 -17.43
C TRP A 266 17.21 -6.99 -17.77
N PHE A 267 16.61 -8.11 -18.21
CA PHE A 267 15.17 -8.20 -18.48
C PHE A 267 14.43 -9.17 -17.56
N ASN A 268 15.09 -9.68 -16.51
CA ASN A 268 14.39 -10.44 -15.48
C ASN A 268 13.30 -9.58 -14.84
N CYS A 269 12.11 -10.16 -14.68
CA CYS A 269 10.98 -9.49 -14.05
C CYS A 269 11.38 -8.94 -12.68
N ILE A 270 11.01 -7.69 -12.42
CA ILE A 270 11.07 -7.12 -11.08
C ILE A 270 10.02 -7.85 -10.26
N LYS A 271 10.46 -8.78 -9.43
CA LYS A 271 9.59 -9.40 -8.43
C LYS A 271 9.50 -8.41 -7.27
N GLN A 272 8.36 -7.75 -7.14
CA GLN A 272 7.99 -7.05 -5.90
C GLN A 272 7.54 -8.09 -4.88
#